data_AF-A0A0F9U4T7-F1
#
_entry.id   AF-A0A0F9U4T7-F1
#
_cell.length_a   1.000
_cell.length_b   1.000
_cell.length_c   1.000
_cell.angle_alpha   90.00
_cell.angle_beta   90.00
_cell.angle_gamma   90.00
#
_symmetry.space_group_name_H-M   'P 1'
#
loop_
_entity.id
_entity.type
_entity.pdbx_description
1 polymer ?
#
loop_
_entity_poly.entity_id
_entity_poly.type
_entity_poly.pdbx_seq_one_letter_code
_entity_poly.pdbx_strand_id
1 'polypeptide(L)'
;MTDAKRARRVRPIIDSWAEFLGISHTWEIKFGFTDELGSVISGGEAAATIAFQHPYRQAIIQFSRTQVDRFSNDDLESCILHELIHIIVEEVNGPIKVLIGDDGSVYSELHNHIESLVDALTRIILRIDTAKGRKGVKFGSY
;
A
#
# COMPACT_ATOMS: atom_id res chain seq x y z
N MET A 1 10.14 -6.56 -17.05
CA MET A 1 10.01 -7.85 -16.32
C MET A 1 8.69 -8.55 -16.74
N THR A 2 8.47 -9.84 -16.46
CA THR A 2 7.13 -10.46 -16.63
C THR A 2 6.32 -10.31 -15.34
N ASP A 3 4.99 -10.31 -15.41
CA ASP A 3 4.15 -10.17 -14.20
C ASP A 3 4.36 -11.31 -13.20
N ALA A 4 4.69 -12.53 -13.66
CA ALA A 4 5.07 -13.62 -12.77
C ALA A 4 6.38 -13.34 -12.01
N LYS A 5 7.37 -12.70 -12.65
CA LYS A 5 8.62 -12.29 -11.99
C LYS A 5 8.36 -11.12 -11.01
N ARG A 6 7.51 -10.16 -11.40
CA ARG A 6 7.08 -9.07 -10.50
C ARG A 6 6.40 -9.64 -9.28
N ALA A 7 5.39 -10.50 -9.44
CA ALA A 7 4.66 -11.12 -8.34
C ALA A 7 5.58 -11.83 -7.35
N ARG A 8 6.59 -12.57 -7.83
CA ARG A 8 7.60 -13.21 -6.96
C ARG A 8 8.43 -12.22 -6.15
N ARG A 9 8.62 -11.00 -6.66
CA ARG A 9 9.33 -9.91 -5.98
C ARG A 9 8.46 -9.21 -4.93
N VAL A 10 7.21 -8.90 -5.27
CA VAL A 10 6.31 -8.11 -4.39
C VAL A 10 5.68 -8.95 -3.29
N ARG A 11 5.29 -10.20 -3.60
CA ARG A 11 4.51 -11.06 -2.69
C ARG A 11 5.16 -11.26 -1.32
N PRO A 12 6.46 -11.60 -1.19
CA PRO A 12 7.04 -11.83 0.13
C PRO A 12 7.08 -10.57 0.99
N ILE A 13 7.16 -9.38 0.37
CA ILE A 13 7.12 -8.10 1.09
C ILE A 13 5.70 -7.85 1.60
N ILE A 14 4.68 -8.03 0.74
CA ILE A 14 3.27 -7.92 1.13
C ILE A 14 2.96 -8.89 2.27
N ASP A 15 3.30 -10.17 2.11
CA ASP A 15 2.97 -11.21 3.10
C ASP A 15 3.65 -10.90 4.46
N SER A 16 4.91 -10.46 4.44
CA SER A 16 5.64 -10.10 5.66
C SER A 16 5.02 -8.91 6.41
N TRP A 17 4.67 -7.84 5.69
CA TRP A 17 4.06 -6.66 6.30
C TRP A 17 2.61 -6.90 6.69
N ALA A 18 1.83 -7.61 5.88
CA ALA A 18 0.45 -7.95 6.21
C ALA A 18 0.37 -8.78 7.51
N GLU A 19 1.30 -9.73 7.69
CA GLU A 19 1.40 -10.49 8.94
C GLU A 19 1.84 -9.61 10.10
N PHE A 20 2.86 -8.76 9.91
CA PHE A 20 3.32 -7.86 10.97
C PHE A 20 2.22 -6.88 11.44
N LEU A 21 1.43 -6.36 10.51
CA LEU A 21 0.30 -5.47 10.80
C LEU A 21 -0.93 -6.23 11.32
N GLY A 22 -0.93 -7.57 11.28
CA GLY A 22 -2.05 -8.41 11.70
C GLY A 22 -3.26 -8.38 10.78
N ILE A 23 -3.13 -7.80 9.58
CA ILE A 23 -4.22 -7.65 8.60
C ILE A 23 -4.40 -8.89 7.72
N SER A 24 -3.39 -9.77 7.65
CA SER A 24 -3.47 -11.06 6.96
C SER A 24 -4.59 -11.96 7.47
N HIS A 25 -5.00 -11.79 8.73
CA HIS A 25 -6.04 -12.59 9.39
C HIS A 25 -7.46 -12.03 9.21
N THR A 26 -7.58 -10.77 8.79
CA THR A 26 -8.86 -10.05 8.76
C THR A 26 -9.24 -9.52 7.38
N TRP A 27 -8.27 -9.38 6.48
CA TRP A 27 -8.46 -8.87 5.12
C TRP A 27 -7.93 -9.84 4.06
N GLU A 28 -8.70 -10.02 2.98
CA GLU A 28 -8.21 -10.67 1.77
C GLU A 28 -7.43 -9.66 0.91
N ILE A 29 -6.12 -9.80 0.85
CA ILE A 29 -5.25 -8.90 0.10
C ILE A 29 -4.92 -9.53 -1.27
N LYS A 30 -5.42 -8.90 -2.34
CA LYS A 30 -5.07 -9.24 -3.72
C LYS A 30 -4.19 -8.15 -4.31
N PHE A 31 -3.38 -8.51 -5.29
CA PHE A 31 -2.60 -7.52 -6.02
C PHE A 31 -2.49 -7.85 -7.51
N GLY A 32 -2.29 -6.80 -8.31
CA GLY A 32 -2.12 -6.86 -9.76
C GLY A 32 -1.10 -5.84 -10.26
N PHE A 33 -0.89 -5.87 -11.58
CA PHE A 33 0.01 -4.95 -12.26
C PHE A 33 -0.72 -4.26 -13.40
N THR A 34 -0.46 -2.96 -13.56
CA THR A 34 -1.02 -2.13 -14.63
C THR A 34 0.06 -1.22 -15.20
N ASP A 35 -0.15 -0.76 -16.43
CA ASP A 35 0.66 0.30 -17.05
C ASP A 35 0.01 1.68 -16.83
N GLU A 36 -1.25 1.69 -16.40
CA GLU A 36 -2.06 2.89 -16.17
C GLU A 36 -2.34 3.02 -14.67
N LEU A 37 -1.44 3.70 -13.97
CA LEU A 37 -1.76 4.33 -12.69
C LEU A 37 -1.88 5.84 -12.95
N GLY A 38 -2.87 6.48 -12.33
CA GLY A 38 -3.05 7.94 -12.45
C GLY A 38 -1.84 8.72 -11.94
N SER A 39 -1.83 10.03 -12.20
CA SER A 39 -0.83 10.94 -11.63
C SER A 39 -1.11 11.22 -10.16
N VAL A 40 -0.08 11.24 -9.31
CA VAL A 40 -0.20 11.80 -7.95
C VAL A 40 -0.25 13.32 -8.02
N ILE A 41 -0.82 13.95 -6.99
CA ILE A 41 -0.99 15.42 -6.87
C ILE A 41 0.35 16.17 -7.02
N SER A 42 1.48 15.52 -6.70
CA SER A 42 2.83 16.06 -6.85
C SER A 42 3.38 16.03 -8.29
N GLY A 43 2.61 15.58 -9.29
CA GLY A 43 3.02 15.51 -10.69
C GLY A 43 3.88 14.29 -11.05
N GLY A 44 4.08 13.36 -10.11
CA GLY A 44 4.69 12.05 -10.36
C GLY A 44 3.68 10.99 -10.83
N GLU A 45 4.18 9.88 -11.37
CA GLU A 45 3.36 8.68 -11.58
C GLU A 45 3.17 7.97 -10.23
N ALA A 46 1.93 7.56 -9.90
CA ALA A 46 1.71 6.72 -8.73
C ALA A 46 2.42 5.37 -8.91
N ALA A 47 3.06 4.87 -7.85
CA ALA A 47 3.76 3.58 -7.88
C ALA A 47 2.81 2.41 -7.56
N ALA A 48 1.83 2.66 -6.70
CA ALA A 48 0.75 1.76 -6.38
C ALA A 48 -0.53 2.55 -6.07
N THR A 49 -1.65 1.86 -6.05
CA THR A 49 -2.92 2.34 -5.51
C THR A 49 -3.66 1.16 -4.90
N ILE A 50 -4.52 1.43 -3.93
CA ILE A 50 -5.34 0.44 -3.26
C ILE A 50 -6.83 0.77 -3.42
N ALA A 51 -7.62 -0.26 -3.68
CA ALA A 51 -9.07 -0.19 -3.70
C ALA A 51 -9.67 -1.19 -2.72
N PHE A 52 -10.75 -0.79 -2.05
CA PHE A 52 -11.43 -1.59 -1.04
C PHE A 52 -12.78 -2.08 -1.55
N GLN A 53 -13.09 -3.34 -1.26
CA GLN A 53 -14.37 -3.97 -1.56
C GLN A 53 -15.08 -4.34 -0.26
N HIS A 54 -15.96 -3.44 0.17
CA HIS A 54 -16.89 -3.69 1.28
C HIS A 54 -18.14 -4.43 0.79
N PRO A 55 -18.78 -5.27 1.62
CA PRO A 55 -18.43 -5.61 3.01
C PRO A 55 -17.41 -6.77 3.12
N TYR A 56 -16.83 -7.22 2.01
CA TYR A 56 -16.04 -8.46 1.94
C TYR A 56 -14.63 -8.37 2.54
N ARG A 57 -14.24 -7.21 3.10
CA ARG A 57 -12.90 -6.95 3.65
C ARG A 57 -11.79 -7.40 2.69
N GLN A 58 -11.98 -7.04 1.43
CA GLN A 58 -11.01 -7.33 0.39
C GLN A 58 -10.34 -6.05 -0.06
N ALA A 59 -9.01 -6.08 -0.12
CA ALA A 59 -8.18 -4.99 -0.61
C ALA A 59 -7.47 -5.43 -1.89
N ILE A 60 -7.49 -4.58 -2.92
CA ILE A 60 -6.85 -4.83 -4.20
C ILE A 60 -5.80 -3.77 -4.43
N ILE A 61 -4.52 -4.17 -4.41
CA ILE A 61 -3.40 -3.28 -4.69
C ILE A 61 -3.01 -3.40 -6.16
N GLN A 62 -3.01 -2.29 -6.90
CA GLN A 62 -2.52 -2.23 -8.27
C GLN A 62 -1.16 -1.54 -8.29
N PHE A 63 -0.15 -2.22 -8.82
CA PHE A 63 1.19 -1.67 -8.95
C PHE A 63 1.50 -1.26 -10.40
N SER A 64 2.23 -0.16 -10.57
CA SER A 64 2.76 0.20 -11.89
C SER A 64 3.86 -0.79 -12.29
N ARG A 65 3.72 -1.39 -13.48
CA ARG A 65 4.76 -2.29 -14.05
C ARG A 65 6.10 -1.57 -14.17
N THR A 66 6.07 -0.32 -14.61
CA THR A 66 7.27 0.52 -14.80
C THR A 66 7.95 0.80 -13.47
N GLN A 67 7.18 1.18 -12.44
CA GLN A 67 7.75 1.52 -11.14
C GLN A 67 8.29 0.28 -10.43
N VAL A 68 7.57 -0.86 -10.48
CA VAL A 68 8.05 -2.13 -9.90
C VAL A 68 9.35 -2.62 -10.55
N ASP A 69 9.56 -2.33 -11.84
CA ASP A 69 10.81 -2.70 -12.52
C ASP A 69 11.98 -1.79 -12.12
N ARG A 70 11.72 -0.54 -11.75
CA ARG A 70 12.75 0.48 -11.45
C ARG A 70 13.12 0.58 -9.98
N PHE A 71 12.15 0.40 -9.10
CA PHE A 71 12.31 0.59 -7.66
C PHE A 71 13.31 -0.40 -7.07
N SER A 72 14.07 0.07 -6.07
CA SER A 72 14.83 -0.81 -5.19
C SER A 72 13.89 -1.64 -4.31
N ASN A 73 14.42 -2.61 -3.55
CA ASN A 73 13.57 -3.34 -2.61
C ASN A 73 13.09 -2.44 -1.47
N ASP A 74 13.88 -1.46 -1.04
CA ASP A 74 13.52 -0.51 0.01
C ASP A 74 12.42 0.44 -0.47
N ASP A 75 12.48 0.90 -1.73
CA ASP A 75 11.41 1.72 -2.33
C ASP A 75 10.11 0.92 -2.47
N LEU A 76 10.20 -0.35 -2.89
CA LEU A 76 9.04 -1.24 -2.95
C LEU A 76 8.47 -1.50 -1.56
N GLU A 77 9.32 -1.73 -0.58
CA GLU A 77 8.91 -1.96 0.81
C GLU A 77 8.15 -0.75 1.36
N SER A 78 8.69 0.46 1.18
CA SER A 78 8.01 1.68 1.59
C SER A 78 6.67 1.86 0.87
N CYS A 79 6.63 1.63 -0.44
CA CYS A 79 5.41 1.75 -1.24
C CYS A 79 4.35 0.72 -0.83
N ILE A 80 4.73 -0.54 -0.63
CA ILE A 80 3.82 -1.61 -0.21
C ILE A 80 3.29 -1.32 1.19
N LEU A 81 4.16 -0.93 2.11
CA LEU A 81 3.74 -0.61 3.47
C LEU A 81 2.75 0.56 3.50
N HIS A 82 2.96 1.58 2.66
CA HIS A 82 2.02 2.69 2.47
C HIS A 82 0.62 2.19 2.12
N GLU A 83 0.51 1.36 1.08
CA GLU A 83 -0.78 0.79 0.67
C GLU A 83 -1.38 -0.12 1.75
N LEU A 84 -0.57 -0.88 2.48
CA LEU A 84 -1.08 -1.75 3.54
C LEU A 84 -1.58 -0.97 4.77
N ILE A 85 -1.02 0.20 5.07
CA ILE A 85 -1.51 1.05 6.16
C ILE A 85 -2.88 1.64 5.81
N HIS A 86 -3.17 1.89 4.54
CA HIS A 86 -4.52 2.28 4.12
C HIS A 86 -5.57 1.24 4.54
N ILE A 87 -5.27 -0.07 4.57
CA ILE A 87 -6.19 -1.10 5.08
C ILE A 87 -6.55 -0.85 6.56
N ILE A 88 -5.57 -0.46 7.37
CA ILE A 88 -5.77 -0.19 8.81
C ILE A 88 -6.65 1.05 8.98
N VAL A 89 -6.34 2.11 8.23
CA VAL A 89 -7.09 3.37 8.30
C VAL A 89 -8.50 3.20 7.73
N GLU A 90 -8.70 2.29 6.78
CA GLU A 90 -9.98 2.03 6.14
C GLU A 90 -11.06 1.53 7.10
N GLU A 91 -10.71 0.83 8.19
CA GLU A 91 -11.69 0.44 9.21
C GLU A 91 -12.36 1.66 9.87
N VAL A 92 -11.70 2.83 9.86
CA VAL A 92 -12.25 4.10 10.35
C VAL A 92 -12.81 4.93 9.21
N ASN A 93 -12.09 5.01 8.09
CA ASN A 93 -12.43 5.85 6.95
C ASN A 93 -13.67 5.35 6.19
N GLY A 94 -13.80 4.04 5.95
CA GLY A 94 -14.91 3.46 5.21
C GLY A 94 -16.29 3.86 5.76
N PRO A 95 -16.54 3.71 7.08
CA PRO A 95 -17.78 4.18 7.70
C PRO A 95 -18.01 5.69 7.56
N ILE A 96 -16.95 6.51 7.68
CA ILE A 96 -17.05 7.98 7.53
C ILE A 96 -17.46 8.33 6.11
N LYS A 97 -16.81 7.70 5.11
CA LYS A 97 -17.09 7.86 3.69
C LYS A 97 -18.56 7.60 3.35
N VAL A 98 -19.14 6.54 3.91
CA VAL A 98 -20.57 6.22 3.77
C VAL A 98 -21.48 7.32 4.34
N LEU A 99 -21.06 7.98 5.42
CA LEU A 99 -21.85 9.04 6.07
C LEU A 99 -21.79 10.38 5.35
N ILE A 100 -20.61 10.77 4.85
CA ILE A 100 -20.39 12.09 4.24
C ILE A 100 -20.59 12.09 2.72
N GLY A 101 -20.58 10.91 2.09
CA GLY A 101 -20.61 10.75 0.64
C GLY A 101 -19.23 10.98 0.00
N ASP A 102 -19.05 10.40 -1.18
CA ASP A 102 -17.76 10.41 -1.91
C ASP A 102 -17.52 11.73 -2.66
N ASP A 103 -18.54 12.57 -2.76
CA ASP A 103 -18.57 13.73 -3.64
C ASP A 103 -18.62 15.02 -2.81
N GLY A 104 -17.46 15.65 -2.61
CA GLY A 104 -17.41 16.96 -1.97
C GLY A 104 -16.02 17.42 -1.54
N SER A 105 -15.89 18.72 -1.28
CA SER A 105 -14.67 19.32 -0.74
C SER A 105 -14.27 18.69 0.60
N VAL A 106 -15.25 18.32 1.42
CA VAL A 106 -15.04 17.69 2.73
C VAL A 106 -14.38 16.32 2.59
N TYR A 107 -14.86 15.48 1.66
CA TYR A 107 -14.25 14.17 1.41
C TYR A 107 -12.82 14.31 0.85
N SER A 108 -12.61 15.27 -0.06
CA SER A 108 -11.27 15.56 -0.60
C SER A 108 -10.28 15.98 0.49
N GLU A 109 -10.69 16.86 1.41
CA GLU A 109 -9.86 17.30 2.53
C GLU A 109 -9.57 16.15 3.51
N LEU A 110 -10.59 15.32 3.83
CA LEU A 110 -10.42 14.12 4.64
C LEU A 110 -9.42 13.15 4.00
N HIS A 111 -9.57 12.88 2.69
CA HIS A 111 -8.67 12.00 1.95
C HIS A 111 -7.22 12.50 2.02
N ASN A 112 -6.97 13.79 1.82
CA ASN A 112 -5.62 14.37 1.93
C ASN A 112 -5.01 14.21 3.34
N HIS A 113 -5.83 14.35 4.38
CA HIS A 113 -5.39 14.12 5.75
C HIS A 113 -5.10 12.64 6.02
N ILE A 114 -5.88 11.73 5.46
CA ILE A 114 -5.64 10.28 5.54
C ILE A 114 -4.36 9.89 4.83
N GLU A 115 -4.13 10.36 3.60
CA GLU A 115 -2.86 10.12 2.90
C GLU A 115 -1.68 10.64 3.73
N SER A 116 -1.79 11.84 4.32
CA SER A 116 -0.74 12.40 5.19
C SER A 116 -0.49 11.58 6.45
N LEU A 117 -1.55 11.02 7.05
CA LEU A 117 -1.46 10.12 8.20
C LEU A 117 -0.77 8.81 7.82
N VAL A 118 -1.18 8.21 6.70
CA VAL A 118 -0.59 6.98 6.16
C VAL A 118 0.90 7.18 5.92
N ASP A 119 1.26 8.27 5.25
CA ASP A 119 2.63 8.74 5.03
C ASP A 119 3.46 8.79 6.34
N ALA A 120 2.89 9.40 7.39
CA ALA A 120 3.55 9.53 8.68
C ALA A 120 3.74 8.18 9.37
N LEU A 121 2.71 7.32 9.35
CA LEU A 121 2.76 5.98 9.93
C LEU A 121 3.76 5.08 9.20
N THR A 122 3.80 5.12 7.86
CA THR A 122 4.79 4.42 7.05
C THR A 122 6.21 4.76 7.49
N ARG A 123 6.52 6.06 7.58
CA ARG A 123 7.84 6.53 8.01
C ARG A 123 8.18 6.13 9.45
N ILE A 124 7.21 6.16 10.36
CA ILE A 124 7.41 5.75 11.76
C ILE A 124 7.71 4.25 11.83
N ILE A 125 6.92 3.43 11.16
CA ILE A 125 7.04 1.97 11.18
C ILE A 125 8.39 1.53 10.58
N LEU A 126 8.77 2.07 9.42
CA LEU A 126 10.08 1.78 8.80
C LEU A 126 11.26 2.16 9.71
N ARG A 127 11.18 3.30 10.42
CA ARG A 127 12.20 3.71 11.39
C ARG A 127 12.28 2.75 12.57
N ILE A 128 11.14 2.31 13.11
CA ILE A 128 11.10 1.34 14.21
C ILE A 128 11.68 0.01 13.77
N ASP A 129 11.33 -0.46 12.58
CA ASP A 129 11.82 -1.74 12.05
C ASP A 129 13.34 -1.73 11.86
N THR A 130 13.86 -0.64 11.26
CA THR A 130 15.30 -0.39 11.10
C THR A 130 16.01 -0.36 12.46
N ALA A 131 15.45 0.35 13.45
CA ALA A 131 16.04 0.45 14.78
C ALA A 131 16.06 -0.87 15.54
N LYS A 132 15.09 -1.76 15.28
CA LYS A 132 15.01 -3.10 15.88
C LYS A 132 15.92 -4.13 15.18
N GLY A 133 16.65 -3.74 14.14
CA GLY A 133 17.57 -4.64 13.46
C GLY A 133 16.88 -5.76 12.68
N ARG A 134 15.58 -5.63 12.38
CA ARG A 134 14.99 -6.40 11.29
C ARG A 134 15.69 -5.90 10.02
N LYS A 135 16.70 -6.65 9.58
CA LYS A 135 17.22 -6.50 8.23
C LYS A 135 16.05 -6.94 7.35
N GLY A 136 15.48 -6.00 6.59
CA GLY A 136 14.43 -6.25 5.61
C GLY A 136 14.70 -7.56 4.88
N VAL A 137 13.62 -8.30 4.59
CA VAL A 137 13.65 -9.67 4.05
C VAL A 137 14.87 -9.87 3.16
N LYS A 138 15.86 -10.62 3.64
CA LYS A 138 17.07 -10.90 2.86
C LYS A 138 16.65 -11.76 1.68
N PHE A 139 16.33 -11.12 0.56
CA PHE A 139 16.11 -11.82 -0.69
C PHE A 139 17.44 -12.42 -1.11
N GLY A 140 17.52 -13.75 -1.04
CA GLY A 140 18.64 -14.49 -1.61
C GLY A 140 18.79 -14.07 -3.06
N SER A 141 19.99 -13.64 -3.42
CA SER A 141 20.38 -13.37 -4.80
C SER A 141 20.11 -14.63 -5.62
N TYR A 142 19.18 -14.56 -6.57
CA TYR A 142 19.01 -15.55 -7.63
C TYR A 142 19.54 -14.97 -8.93
#